data_AF-A0A016WLU2-F1
#
_entry.id   AF-A0A016WLU2-F1
#
_cell.length_a   1.000
_cell.length_b   1.000
_cell.length_c   1.000
_cell.angle_alpha   90.00
_cell.angle_beta   90.00
_cell.angle_gamma   90.00
#
_symmetry.space_group_name_H-M   'P 1'
#
loop_
_entity.id
_entity.type
_entity.pdbx_description
1 polymer ?
#
loop_
_entity_poly.entity_id
_entity_poly.type
_entity_poly.pdbx_seq_one_letter_code
_entity_poly.pdbx_strand_id
1 'polypeptide(L)'
;MSTTSGDSDLYQRLVVDRSLALSDYLELKKPLLFSQSDDVREATLSEIVDTVCSLPGDFLTREQVALLLDFLLGRLESSPVAASHAVRGIHHLVTNSQNHPEGFEKPLLQIMFIDGNVQGWDVEKRVLQYNVLEWLLLYRLQELKPLGSNFVLMFIKTMGGERHPRCLPMVFRMFVIVARSFPLGPLVEDLFEVIACYFPIEFKQASTDSPITKQLLAEGCMKCLVAHPDFAPFCYMLIEEKFTDDDCTPEQKEDTCELLAEAASVFPPEEIVDHLESMLGGVRIVGLNPKGSLPDCVPRALSAVTNALNSAGSEAVVKLGSQLIENLEPFVLQAEMGLTERALALLRCAAQAGPAIRSQIYDHVTPWILMLVQGTWM
;
A
#
# COMPACT_ATOMS: atom_id res chain seq x y z
N MET A 1 34.11 20.69 8.99
CA MET A 1 33.61 20.96 10.35
C MET A 1 33.87 22.42 10.70
N SER A 2 32.95 23.34 10.34
CA SER A 2 32.91 24.73 10.88
C SER A 2 31.65 25.51 10.47
N THR A 3 30.53 24.86 10.13
CA THR A 3 29.35 25.53 9.53
C THR A 3 28.30 26.02 10.53
N THR A 4 28.46 25.80 11.84
CA THR A 4 27.38 25.99 12.82
C THR A 4 27.26 27.40 13.42
N SER A 5 28.24 28.29 13.27
CA SER A 5 28.18 29.62 13.91
C SER A 5 27.42 30.69 13.12
N GLY A 6 27.31 30.57 11.79
CA GLY A 6 26.62 31.54 10.93
C GLY A 6 25.10 31.42 10.97
N ASP A 7 24.57 30.19 10.89
CA ASP A 7 23.12 29.93 10.89
C ASP A 7 22.46 30.30 12.23
N SER A 8 23.19 30.09 13.33
CA SER A 8 22.74 30.46 14.68
C SER A 8 22.56 31.98 14.83
N ASP A 9 23.41 32.79 14.21
CA ASP A 9 23.31 34.26 14.24
C ASP A 9 22.13 34.76 13.40
N LEU A 10 21.93 34.18 12.21
CA LEU A 10 20.83 34.57 11.33
C LEU A 10 19.46 34.23 11.94
N TYR A 11 19.29 33.03 12.48
CA TYR A 11 18.05 32.65 13.16
C TYR A 11 17.74 33.57 14.33
N GLN A 12 18.75 33.89 15.15
CA GLN A 12 18.61 34.82 16.27
C GLN A 12 18.09 36.19 15.79
N ARG A 13 18.68 36.73 14.72
CA ARG A 13 18.31 38.05 14.18
C ARG A 13 16.93 38.09 13.52
N LEU A 14 16.55 37.03 12.80
CA LEU A 14 15.26 36.95 12.10
C LEU A 14 14.11 36.64 13.06
N VAL A 15 14.29 35.66 13.95
CA VAL A 15 13.19 35.06 14.72
C VAL A 15 13.11 35.59 16.15
N VAL A 16 14.26 35.63 16.85
CA VAL A 16 14.29 35.93 18.28
C VAL A 16 14.34 37.44 18.53
N ASP A 17 15.34 38.11 17.98
CA ASP A 17 15.56 39.55 18.16
C ASP A 17 14.69 40.39 17.22
N ARG A 18 14.25 39.79 16.10
CA ARG A 18 13.50 40.45 15.01
C ARG A 18 14.19 41.74 14.53
N SER A 19 15.52 41.74 14.51
CA SER A 19 16.37 42.87 14.12
C SER A 19 16.62 42.94 12.61
N LEU A 20 16.30 41.87 11.87
CA LEU A 20 16.37 41.80 10.41
C LEU A 20 15.03 41.25 9.86
N ALA A 21 14.43 41.93 8.90
CA ALA A 21 13.25 41.39 8.22
C ALA A 21 13.67 40.34 7.19
N LEU A 22 12.86 39.28 7.03
CA LEU A 22 13.12 38.24 6.02
C LEU A 22 13.16 38.82 4.61
N SER A 23 12.31 39.81 4.29
CA SER A 23 12.33 40.51 3.01
C SER A 23 13.67 41.18 2.72
N ASP A 24 14.28 41.81 3.73
CA ASP A 24 15.55 42.52 3.59
C ASP A 24 16.69 41.53 3.37
N TYR A 25 16.66 40.39 4.09
CA TYR A 25 17.58 39.29 3.87
C TYR A 25 17.47 38.72 2.44
N LEU A 26 16.25 38.46 1.96
CA LEU A 26 16.03 37.93 0.61
C LEU A 26 16.43 38.92 -0.48
N GLU A 27 16.16 40.22 -0.31
CA GLU A 27 16.62 41.26 -1.24
C GLU A 27 18.15 41.37 -1.28
N LEU A 28 18.85 41.15 -0.16
CA LEU A 28 20.32 41.07 -0.13
C LEU A 28 20.85 39.88 -0.96
N LYS A 29 20.14 38.76 -1.00
CA LYS A 29 20.54 37.55 -1.74
C LYS A 29 20.14 37.58 -3.21
N LYS A 30 19.16 38.39 -3.58
CA LYS A 30 18.62 38.49 -4.95
C LYS A 30 19.69 38.68 -6.03
N PRO A 31 20.70 39.56 -5.91
CA PRO A 31 21.75 39.69 -6.94
C PRO A 31 22.53 38.38 -7.16
N LEU A 32 22.72 37.58 -6.11
CA LEU A 32 23.46 36.32 -6.16
C LEU A 32 22.65 35.21 -6.83
N LEU A 33 21.31 35.23 -6.71
CA LEU A 33 20.41 34.35 -7.46
C LEU A 33 20.45 34.61 -8.98
N PHE A 34 20.90 35.78 -9.42
CA PHE A 34 21.10 36.13 -10.83
C PHE A 34 22.59 36.19 -11.22
N SER A 35 23.46 35.61 -10.40
CA SER A 35 24.89 35.50 -10.71
C SER A 35 25.14 34.73 -12.01
N GLN A 36 26.18 35.12 -12.75
CA GLN A 36 26.63 34.38 -13.94
C GLN A 36 27.25 33.02 -13.59
N SER A 37 27.64 32.82 -12.33
CA SER A 37 28.16 31.53 -11.83
C SER A 37 27.03 30.67 -11.30
N ASP A 38 26.89 29.47 -11.88
CA ASP A 38 25.91 28.45 -11.48
C ASP A 38 26.09 28.05 -10.02
N ASP A 39 27.34 27.78 -9.60
CA ASP A 39 27.69 27.45 -8.21
C ASP A 39 27.22 28.52 -7.22
N VAL A 40 27.37 29.80 -7.57
CA VAL A 40 26.91 30.92 -6.72
C VAL A 40 25.38 30.93 -6.63
N ARG A 41 24.68 30.74 -7.75
CA ARG A 41 23.20 30.69 -7.75
C ARG A 41 22.68 29.52 -6.92
N GLU A 42 23.27 28.35 -7.09
CA GLU A 42 22.88 27.12 -6.40
C GLU A 42 23.18 27.17 -4.90
N ALA A 43 24.37 27.64 -4.52
CA ALA A 43 24.71 27.86 -3.11
C ALA A 43 23.79 28.88 -2.45
N THR A 44 23.45 29.96 -3.16
CA THR A 44 22.51 30.98 -2.67
C THR A 44 21.11 30.40 -2.48
N LEU A 45 20.63 29.60 -3.42
CA LEU A 45 19.32 28.94 -3.31
C LEU A 45 19.31 27.96 -2.13
N SER A 46 20.38 27.17 -1.94
CA SER A 46 20.52 26.30 -0.78
C SER A 46 20.42 27.10 0.52
N GLU A 47 21.16 28.20 0.65
CA GLU A 47 21.16 29.03 1.87
C GLU A 47 19.77 29.62 2.16
N ILE A 48 19.05 30.06 1.13
CA ILE A 48 17.67 30.54 1.27
C ILE A 48 16.75 29.41 1.74
N VAL A 49 16.84 28.22 1.13
CA VAL A 49 16.03 27.05 1.53
C VAL A 49 16.36 26.60 2.94
N ASP A 50 17.64 26.57 3.33
CA ASP A 50 18.10 26.25 4.68
C ASP A 50 17.52 27.23 5.70
N THR A 51 17.59 28.53 5.39
CA THR A 51 16.98 29.58 6.22
C THR A 51 15.48 29.35 6.37
N VAL A 52 14.75 29.17 5.27
CA VAL A 52 13.30 28.93 5.29
C VAL A 52 12.95 27.69 6.11
N CYS A 53 13.69 26.59 5.96
CA CYS A 53 13.46 25.35 6.70
C CYS A 53 13.76 25.45 8.20
N SER A 54 14.51 26.47 8.64
CA SER A 54 14.81 26.71 10.05
C SER A 54 13.71 27.51 10.77
N LEU A 55 12.85 28.21 10.03
CA LEU A 55 11.86 29.13 10.61
C LEU A 55 10.72 28.35 11.32
N PRO A 56 10.10 28.93 12.37
CA PRO A 56 8.89 28.40 12.97
C PRO A 56 7.74 28.27 11.96
N GLY A 57 6.89 27.24 12.10
CA GLY A 57 5.83 26.95 11.12
C GLY A 57 4.76 28.04 10.97
N ASP A 58 4.61 28.91 11.95
CA ASP A 58 3.71 30.06 11.97
C ASP A 58 4.39 31.40 11.64
N PHE A 59 5.70 31.39 11.36
CA PHE A 59 6.50 32.60 11.12
C PHE A 59 6.15 33.31 9.81
N LEU A 60 5.99 32.54 8.72
CA LEU A 60 5.70 33.08 7.39
C LEU A 60 4.22 33.40 7.24
N THR A 61 3.90 34.58 6.70
CA THR A 61 2.50 34.92 6.37
C THR A 61 2.00 34.11 5.17
N ARG A 62 0.68 34.11 4.95
CA ARG A 62 0.05 33.44 3.81
C ARG A 62 0.63 33.91 2.46
N GLU A 63 0.83 35.20 2.30
CA GLU A 63 1.39 35.80 1.10
C GLU A 63 2.86 35.40 0.90
N GLN A 64 3.63 35.32 1.98
CA GLN A 64 5.03 34.88 1.92
C GLN A 64 5.15 33.41 1.54
N VAL A 65 4.29 32.54 2.09
CA VAL A 65 4.22 31.12 1.69
C VAL A 65 3.85 31.00 0.22
N ALA A 66 2.88 31.80 -0.27
CA ALA A 66 2.49 31.81 -1.67
C ALA A 66 3.66 32.17 -2.60
N LEU A 67 4.36 33.27 -2.30
CA LEU A 67 5.50 33.73 -3.10
C LEU A 67 6.65 32.73 -3.10
N LEU A 68 6.95 32.12 -1.94
CA LEU A 68 8.01 31.12 -1.82
C LEU A 68 7.66 29.82 -2.55
N LEU A 69 6.41 29.35 -2.45
CA LEU A 69 5.95 28.17 -3.19
C LEU A 69 6.05 28.40 -4.70
N ASP A 70 5.54 29.52 -5.20
CA ASP A 70 5.60 29.86 -6.63
C ASP A 70 7.05 29.94 -7.13
N PHE A 71 7.92 30.64 -6.37
CA PHE A 71 9.34 30.72 -6.68
C PHE A 71 10.00 29.34 -6.75
N LEU A 72 9.81 28.49 -5.73
CA LEU A 72 10.46 27.17 -5.66
C LEU A 72 9.90 26.20 -6.70
N LEU A 73 8.59 26.21 -6.96
CA LEU A 73 8.00 25.42 -8.04
C LEU A 73 8.64 25.79 -9.39
N GLY A 74 8.82 27.08 -9.64
CA GLY A 74 9.54 27.59 -10.82
C GLY A 74 11.05 27.31 -10.83
N ARG A 75 11.63 26.67 -9.80
CA ARG A 75 13.02 26.18 -9.80
C ARG A 75 13.13 24.69 -10.13
N LEU A 76 12.04 23.93 -10.15
CA LEU A 76 12.08 22.51 -10.48
C LEU A 76 12.56 22.23 -11.91
N GLU A 77 12.30 23.15 -12.84
CA GLU A 77 12.73 23.06 -14.25
C GLU A 77 14.12 23.65 -14.52
N SER A 78 14.85 24.08 -13.48
CA SER A 78 16.15 24.76 -13.65
C SER A 78 17.31 23.77 -13.78
N SER A 79 18.28 23.77 -12.85
CA SER A 79 19.34 22.74 -12.78
C SER A 79 18.93 21.62 -11.83
N PRO A 80 19.47 20.39 -11.97
CA PRO A 80 19.20 19.30 -11.03
C PRO A 80 19.54 19.66 -9.57
N VAL A 81 20.59 20.45 -9.34
CA VAL A 81 21.00 20.90 -8.00
C VAL A 81 19.98 21.89 -7.45
N ALA A 82 19.61 22.90 -8.22
CA ALA A 82 18.61 23.87 -7.79
C ALA A 82 17.24 23.22 -7.55
N ALA A 83 16.85 22.29 -8.41
CA ALA A 83 15.61 21.53 -8.28
C ALA A 83 15.61 20.64 -7.02
N SER A 84 16.75 20.04 -6.65
CA SER A 84 16.93 19.29 -5.39
C SER A 84 16.68 20.18 -4.15
N HIS A 85 17.23 21.39 -4.12
CA HIS A 85 16.94 22.36 -3.04
C HIS A 85 15.47 22.79 -3.05
N ALA A 86 14.89 23.00 -4.24
CA ALA A 86 13.48 23.37 -4.37
C ALA A 86 12.54 22.29 -3.80
N VAL A 87 12.76 21.01 -4.10
CA VAL A 87 11.97 19.90 -3.53
C VAL A 87 11.98 19.95 -2.00
N ARG A 88 13.14 20.19 -1.38
CA ARG A 88 13.26 20.31 0.08
C ARG A 88 12.48 21.51 0.63
N GLY A 89 12.62 22.67 0.00
CA GLY A 89 11.89 23.88 0.40
C GLY A 89 10.38 23.73 0.26
N ILE A 90 9.91 23.16 -0.85
CA ILE A 90 8.48 22.89 -1.07
C ILE A 90 7.96 21.91 -0.02
N HIS A 91 8.68 20.81 0.23
CA HIS A 91 8.32 19.86 1.28
C HIS A 91 8.13 20.55 2.64
N HIS A 92 9.07 21.41 3.05
CA HIS A 92 8.95 22.14 4.31
C HIS A 92 7.74 23.09 4.32
N LEU A 93 7.56 23.89 3.26
CA LEU A 93 6.44 24.84 3.18
C LEU A 93 5.09 24.14 3.22
N VAL A 94 4.96 22.97 2.58
CA VAL A 94 3.71 22.20 2.61
C VAL A 94 3.50 21.53 3.96
N THR A 95 4.51 20.85 4.51
CA THR A 95 4.30 19.95 5.66
C THR A 95 4.44 20.64 7.02
N ASN A 96 5.15 21.77 7.10
CA ASN A 96 5.45 22.46 8.36
C ASN A 96 4.78 23.84 8.50
N SER A 97 4.40 24.51 7.41
CA SER A 97 3.74 25.81 7.51
C SER A 97 2.30 25.70 8.01
N GLN A 98 1.83 26.69 8.76
CA GLN A 98 0.43 26.80 9.19
C GLN A 98 -0.40 27.72 8.28
N ASN A 99 0.26 28.50 7.41
CA ASN A 99 -0.34 29.61 6.68
C ASN A 99 -0.41 29.34 5.17
N HIS A 100 -0.92 28.18 4.75
CA HIS A 100 -1.05 27.87 3.32
C HIS A 100 -2.01 28.84 2.61
N PRO A 101 -1.68 29.30 1.38
CA PRO A 101 -2.60 30.08 0.57
C PRO A 101 -3.73 29.22 0.01
N GLU A 102 -4.89 29.81 -0.23
CA GLU A 102 -6.02 29.10 -0.84
C GLU A 102 -5.70 28.70 -2.28
N GLY A 103 -6.00 27.45 -2.65
CA GLY A 103 -5.84 26.92 -4.00
C GLY A 103 -4.40 26.60 -4.43
N PHE A 104 -3.45 26.55 -3.49
CA PHE A 104 -2.04 26.22 -3.76
C PHE A 104 -1.83 24.77 -4.22
N GLU A 105 -2.78 23.89 -3.91
CA GLU A 105 -2.74 22.47 -4.24
C GLU A 105 -2.68 22.25 -5.75
N LYS A 106 -3.41 23.07 -6.52
CA LYS A 106 -3.51 22.91 -7.98
C LYS A 106 -2.17 23.15 -8.71
N PRO A 107 -1.48 24.30 -8.57
CA PRO A 107 -0.19 24.50 -9.23
C PRO A 107 0.87 23.52 -8.72
N LEU A 108 0.82 23.16 -7.44
CA LEU A 108 1.73 22.18 -6.86
C LEU A 108 1.53 20.79 -7.48
N LEU A 109 0.29 20.32 -7.60
CA LEU A 109 -0.03 19.05 -8.23
C LEU A 109 0.38 19.03 -9.70
N GLN A 110 0.07 20.11 -10.41
CA GLN A 110 0.40 20.27 -11.81
C GLN A 110 1.91 20.11 -12.03
N ILE A 111 2.73 20.89 -11.33
CA ILE A 111 4.18 20.95 -11.59
C ILE A 111 4.89 19.71 -11.02
N MET A 112 4.58 19.29 -9.79
CA MET A 112 5.35 18.23 -9.13
C MET A 112 4.97 16.81 -9.58
N PHE A 113 3.71 16.56 -9.91
CA PHE A 113 3.22 15.19 -10.10
C PHE A 113 2.57 14.94 -11.46
N ILE A 114 1.90 15.93 -12.06
CA ILE A 114 1.34 15.77 -13.42
C ILE A 114 2.46 15.93 -14.46
N ASP A 115 3.16 17.07 -14.42
CA ASP A 115 4.26 17.38 -15.34
C ASP A 115 5.59 16.78 -14.88
N GLY A 116 5.76 16.66 -13.56
CA GLY A 116 6.94 16.06 -12.94
C GLY A 116 7.08 14.56 -13.17
N ASN A 117 8.32 14.07 -13.00
CA ASN A 117 8.65 12.65 -13.02
C ASN A 117 9.29 12.25 -11.68
N VAL A 118 8.45 11.84 -10.72
CA VAL A 118 8.92 11.47 -9.36
C VAL A 118 9.93 10.32 -9.41
N GLN A 119 9.73 9.32 -10.29
CA GLN A 119 10.65 8.17 -10.40
C GLN A 119 12.05 8.55 -10.90
N GLY A 120 12.20 9.72 -11.54
CA GLY A 120 13.51 10.23 -11.99
C GLY A 120 14.41 10.75 -10.87
N TRP A 121 13.89 10.92 -9.65
CA TRP A 121 14.63 11.45 -8.51
C TRP A 121 15.32 10.37 -7.70
N ASP A 122 16.35 10.76 -6.93
CA ASP A 122 16.93 9.90 -5.91
C ASP A 122 15.93 9.63 -4.76
N VAL A 123 16.19 8.57 -3.98
CA VAL A 123 15.28 8.10 -2.93
C VAL A 123 14.92 9.18 -1.91
N GLU A 124 15.87 10.04 -1.53
CA GLU A 124 15.61 11.07 -0.51
C GLU A 124 14.58 12.07 -1.05
N LYS A 125 14.70 12.45 -2.32
CA LYS A 125 13.83 13.43 -2.97
C LYS A 125 12.48 12.82 -3.32
N ARG A 126 12.41 11.51 -3.62
CA ARG A 126 11.13 10.79 -3.74
C ARG A 126 10.38 10.76 -2.41
N VAL A 127 11.05 10.47 -1.30
CA VAL A 127 10.43 10.50 0.04
C VAL A 127 9.86 11.89 0.36
N LEU A 128 10.59 12.97 0.08
CA LEU A 128 10.08 14.34 0.29
C LEU A 128 8.84 14.63 -0.56
N GLN A 129 8.82 14.21 -1.82
CA GLN A 129 7.67 14.38 -2.71
C GLN A 129 6.47 13.53 -2.28
N TYR A 130 6.69 12.29 -1.84
CA TYR A 130 5.61 11.47 -1.29
C TYR A 130 5.07 12.02 0.02
N ASN A 131 5.90 12.60 0.89
CA ASN A 131 5.43 13.29 2.10
C ASN A 131 4.50 14.46 1.73
N VAL A 132 4.85 15.23 0.71
CA VAL A 132 4.01 16.31 0.18
C VAL A 132 2.66 15.76 -0.30
N LEU A 133 2.66 14.72 -1.13
CA LEU A 133 1.44 14.14 -1.66
C LEU A 133 0.56 13.49 -0.57
N GLU A 134 1.19 12.77 0.37
CA GLU A 134 0.52 12.18 1.52
C GLU A 134 -0.12 13.26 2.41
N TRP A 135 0.59 14.37 2.64
CA TRP A 135 0.04 15.50 3.38
C TRP A 135 -1.20 16.08 2.69
N LEU A 136 -1.16 16.26 1.36
CA LEU A 136 -2.34 16.73 0.60
C LEU A 136 -3.52 15.76 0.74
N LEU A 137 -3.26 14.45 0.65
CA LEU A 137 -4.29 13.42 0.81
C LEU A 137 -4.90 13.41 2.22
N LEU A 138 -4.12 13.71 3.26
CA LEU A 138 -4.59 13.71 4.64
C LEU A 138 -5.29 15.02 5.04
N TYR A 139 -4.79 16.17 4.59
CA TYR A 139 -5.22 17.49 5.09
C TYR A 139 -5.96 18.36 4.07
N ARG A 140 -5.95 17.97 2.78
CA ARG A 140 -6.55 18.73 1.67
C ARG A 140 -7.41 17.86 0.76
N LEU A 141 -7.84 16.68 1.21
CA LEU A 141 -8.61 15.73 0.39
C LEU A 141 -9.82 16.36 -0.32
N GLN A 142 -10.53 17.29 0.32
CA GLN A 142 -11.70 17.95 -0.27
C GLN A 142 -11.34 18.82 -1.48
N GLU A 143 -10.16 19.45 -1.47
CA GLU A 143 -9.65 20.23 -2.61
C GLU A 143 -9.18 19.31 -3.75
N LEU A 144 -8.81 18.06 -3.43
CA LEU A 144 -8.37 17.07 -4.41
C LEU A 144 -9.54 16.37 -5.10
N LYS A 145 -10.64 16.11 -4.39
CA LYS A 145 -11.82 15.37 -4.90
C LYS A 145 -12.36 15.88 -6.24
N PRO A 146 -12.47 17.19 -6.51
CA PRO A 146 -12.93 17.72 -7.79
C PRO A 146 -12.11 17.28 -9.01
N LEU A 147 -10.85 16.85 -8.81
CA LEU A 147 -10.02 16.32 -9.90
C LEU A 147 -10.49 14.95 -10.40
N GLY A 148 -11.24 14.19 -9.59
CA GLY A 148 -11.82 12.90 -9.96
C GLY A 148 -10.78 11.94 -10.54
N SER A 149 -11.10 11.32 -11.68
CA SER A 149 -10.23 10.34 -12.36
C SER A 149 -8.89 10.93 -12.83
N ASN A 150 -8.78 12.25 -13.04
CA ASN A 150 -7.48 12.86 -13.38
C ASN A 150 -6.49 12.73 -12.23
N PHE A 151 -6.97 12.78 -10.98
CA PHE A 151 -6.11 12.55 -9.82
C PHE A 151 -5.65 11.09 -9.75
N VAL A 152 -6.56 10.15 -10.01
CA VAL A 152 -6.23 8.71 -10.04
C VAL A 152 -5.18 8.42 -11.11
N LEU A 153 -5.32 8.98 -12.32
CA LEU A 153 -4.34 8.82 -13.40
C LEU A 153 -2.96 9.40 -13.02
N MET A 154 -2.94 10.60 -12.42
CA MET A 154 -1.70 11.20 -11.91
C MET A 154 -1.07 10.30 -10.84
N PHE A 155 -1.87 9.74 -9.93
CA PHE A 155 -1.40 8.87 -8.87
C PHE A 155 -0.79 7.58 -9.42
N ILE A 156 -1.45 6.91 -10.37
CA ILE A 156 -0.94 5.71 -11.07
C ILE A 156 0.41 6.03 -11.71
N LYS A 157 0.50 7.12 -12.49
CA LYS A 157 1.76 7.56 -13.13
C LYS A 157 2.86 7.84 -12.10
N THR A 158 2.52 8.46 -10.99
CA THR A 158 3.48 8.89 -9.97
C THR A 158 4.06 7.70 -9.19
N MET A 159 3.20 6.75 -8.81
CA MET A 159 3.57 5.59 -8.01
C MET A 159 4.13 4.43 -8.85
N GLY A 160 3.73 4.36 -10.12
CA GLY A 160 4.13 3.30 -11.05
C GLY A 160 5.64 3.13 -11.09
N GLY A 161 6.09 1.93 -10.72
CA GLY A 161 7.50 1.55 -10.77
C GLY A 161 8.33 1.87 -9.52
N GLU A 162 7.73 2.36 -8.43
CA GLU A 162 8.47 2.51 -7.17
C GLU A 162 8.89 1.13 -6.62
N ARG A 163 10.15 1.00 -6.20
CA ARG A 163 10.70 -0.28 -5.70
C ARG A 163 11.46 -0.13 -4.39
N HIS A 164 11.72 1.10 -3.97
CA HIS A 164 12.57 1.34 -2.82
C HIS A 164 11.78 1.06 -1.52
N PRO A 165 12.30 0.24 -0.59
CA PRO A 165 11.57 -0.18 0.61
C PRO A 165 11.19 1.00 1.51
N ARG A 166 11.96 2.09 1.52
CA ARG A 166 11.60 3.35 2.23
C ARG A 166 10.38 4.07 1.68
N CYS A 167 10.06 3.87 0.41
CA CYS A 167 8.97 4.54 -0.27
C CYS A 167 7.69 3.71 -0.20
N LEU A 168 7.78 2.38 -0.36
CA LEU A 168 6.62 1.49 -0.45
C LEU A 168 5.58 1.67 0.67
N PRO A 169 5.94 1.80 1.95
CA PRO A 169 4.95 2.05 3.00
C PRO A 169 4.15 3.35 2.78
N MET A 170 4.76 4.38 2.20
CA MET A 170 4.08 5.64 1.86
C MET A 170 3.14 5.43 0.68
N VAL A 171 3.61 4.72 -0.35
CA VAL A 171 2.80 4.33 -1.51
C VAL A 171 1.56 3.58 -1.05
N PHE A 172 1.71 2.57 -0.18
CA PHE A 172 0.59 1.77 0.32
C PHE A 172 -0.43 2.61 1.11
N ARG A 173 0.01 3.50 1.99
CA ARG A 173 -0.91 4.38 2.73
C ARG A 173 -1.68 5.31 1.80
N MET A 174 -0.98 5.98 0.88
CA MET A 174 -1.61 6.87 -0.08
C MET A 174 -2.56 6.10 -1.01
N PHE A 175 -2.16 4.90 -1.45
CA PHE A 175 -2.97 4.04 -2.32
C PHE A 175 -4.32 3.73 -1.69
N VAL A 176 -4.36 3.32 -0.42
CA VAL A 176 -5.62 3.03 0.28
C VAL A 176 -6.52 4.27 0.37
N ILE A 177 -5.94 5.46 0.61
CA ILE A 177 -6.70 6.71 0.63
C ILE A 177 -7.28 6.99 -0.76
N VAL A 178 -6.48 6.86 -1.82
CA VAL A 178 -6.89 7.12 -3.20
C VAL A 178 -7.98 6.15 -3.64
N ALA A 179 -7.76 4.85 -3.46
CA ALA A 179 -8.71 3.80 -3.81
C ALA A 179 -10.08 4.03 -3.17
N ARG A 180 -10.13 4.48 -1.91
CA ARG A 180 -11.38 4.68 -1.17
C ARG A 180 -12.05 6.04 -1.36
N SER A 181 -11.30 7.05 -1.83
CA SER A 181 -11.76 8.44 -1.81
C SER A 181 -12.11 9.01 -3.17
N PHE A 182 -11.67 8.36 -4.26
CA PHE A 182 -11.83 8.84 -5.62
C PHE A 182 -12.62 7.85 -6.49
N PRO A 183 -13.41 8.35 -7.46
CA PRO A 183 -14.06 7.47 -8.44
C PRO A 183 -13.01 6.85 -9.37
N LEU A 184 -12.87 5.53 -9.32
CA LEU A 184 -11.90 4.80 -10.13
C LEU A 184 -12.33 4.71 -11.60
N GLY A 185 -13.60 4.38 -11.83
CA GLY A 185 -14.17 4.25 -13.18
C GLY A 185 -13.34 3.27 -14.03
N PRO A 186 -12.92 3.64 -15.26
CA PRO A 186 -12.15 2.76 -16.13
C PRO A 186 -10.72 2.48 -15.64
N LEU A 187 -10.23 3.23 -14.64
CA LEU A 187 -8.86 3.10 -14.12
C LEU A 187 -8.74 2.06 -12.99
N VAL A 188 -9.79 1.29 -12.72
CA VAL A 188 -9.82 0.34 -11.60
C VAL A 188 -8.73 -0.73 -11.74
N GLU A 189 -8.59 -1.31 -12.93
CA GLU A 189 -7.57 -2.31 -13.25
C GLU A 189 -6.16 -1.70 -13.20
N ASP A 190 -5.96 -0.58 -13.91
CA ASP A 190 -4.69 0.15 -13.92
C ASP A 190 -4.22 0.51 -12.50
N LEU A 191 -5.15 0.92 -11.62
CA LEU A 191 -4.83 1.20 -10.23
C LEU A 191 -4.46 -0.08 -9.48
N PHE A 192 -5.23 -1.15 -9.64
CA PHE A 192 -4.93 -2.44 -8.98
C PHE A 192 -3.54 -2.96 -9.37
N GLU A 193 -3.16 -2.87 -10.65
CA GLU A 193 -1.86 -3.32 -11.17
C GLU A 193 -0.66 -2.61 -10.54
N VAL A 194 -0.82 -1.34 -10.12
CA VAL A 194 0.24 -0.61 -9.39
C VAL A 194 0.72 -1.39 -8.17
N ILE A 195 -0.18 -2.11 -7.49
CA ILE A 195 0.12 -2.86 -6.26
C ILE A 195 0.30 -4.35 -6.52
N ALA A 196 -0.49 -4.93 -7.42
CA ALA A 196 -0.49 -6.38 -7.70
C ALA A 196 0.92 -6.92 -7.98
N CYS A 197 1.75 -6.15 -8.68
CA CYS A 197 3.12 -6.53 -9.01
C CYS A 197 4.06 -6.74 -7.79
N TYR A 198 3.69 -6.28 -6.60
CA TYR A 198 4.47 -6.50 -5.38
C TYR A 198 4.07 -7.77 -4.62
N PHE A 199 3.02 -8.47 -5.05
CA PHE A 199 2.51 -9.65 -4.34
C PHE A 199 2.99 -10.96 -4.98
N PRO A 200 3.49 -11.94 -4.19
CA PRO A 200 3.82 -11.83 -2.75
C PRO A 200 5.10 -11.02 -2.52
N ILE A 201 5.24 -10.40 -1.34
CA ILE A 201 6.39 -9.53 -1.04
C ILE A 201 7.66 -10.36 -0.83
N GLU A 202 8.60 -10.23 -1.75
CA GLU A 202 9.96 -10.79 -1.63
C GLU A 202 10.93 -9.73 -1.09
N PHE A 203 10.94 -9.53 0.23
CA PHE A 203 11.84 -8.57 0.88
C PHE A 203 12.84 -9.24 1.80
N LYS A 204 14.14 -9.09 1.48
CA LYS A 204 15.24 -9.47 2.36
C LYS A 204 15.67 -8.25 3.19
N GLN A 205 15.40 -8.31 4.49
CA GLN A 205 15.77 -7.25 5.42
C GLN A 205 17.30 -7.13 5.50
N ALA A 206 17.82 -5.90 5.47
CA ALA A 206 19.25 -5.63 5.54
C ALA A 206 19.82 -5.91 6.95
N SER A 207 19.04 -5.63 7.99
CA SER A 207 19.36 -5.90 9.39
C SER A 207 18.07 -6.13 10.19
N THR A 208 18.17 -6.86 11.30
CA THR A 208 17.04 -7.15 12.20
C THR A 208 16.45 -5.89 12.84
N ASP A 209 17.25 -4.84 13.00
CA ASP A 209 16.84 -3.55 13.60
C ASP A 209 16.26 -2.56 12.58
N SER A 210 16.08 -2.97 11.32
CA SER A 210 15.47 -2.12 10.29
C SER A 210 14.01 -1.81 10.65
N PRO A 211 13.58 -0.54 10.66
CA PRO A 211 12.18 -0.19 10.93
C PRO A 211 11.23 -0.71 9.84
N ILE A 212 11.76 -1.06 8.67
CA ILE A 212 11.00 -1.61 7.55
C ILE A 212 11.25 -3.12 7.51
N THR A 213 10.18 -3.88 7.75
CA THR A 213 10.18 -5.34 7.79
C THR A 213 9.43 -5.94 6.60
N LYS A 214 9.70 -7.22 6.28
CA LYS A 214 8.94 -7.98 5.27
C LYS A 214 7.45 -7.98 5.62
N GLN A 215 7.14 -8.23 6.89
CA GLN A 215 5.77 -8.26 7.40
C GLN A 215 5.05 -6.92 7.20
N LEU A 216 5.69 -5.80 7.53
CA LEU A 216 5.11 -4.47 7.32
C LEU A 216 4.73 -4.24 5.86
N LEU A 217 5.60 -4.64 4.92
CA LEU A 217 5.36 -4.51 3.49
C LEU A 217 4.27 -5.47 3.01
N ALA A 218 4.26 -6.72 3.48
CA ALA A 218 3.25 -7.72 3.14
C ALA A 218 1.85 -7.28 3.59
N GLU A 219 1.72 -6.86 4.85
CA GLU A 219 0.45 -6.34 5.39
C GLU A 219 -0.02 -5.07 4.65
N GLY A 220 0.91 -4.16 4.33
CA GLY A 220 0.61 -2.96 3.56
C GLY A 220 0.13 -3.28 2.14
N CYS A 221 0.79 -4.21 1.46
CA CYS A 221 0.43 -4.69 0.12
C CYS A 221 -0.96 -5.33 0.13
N MET A 222 -1.22 -6.30 1.03
CA MET A 222 -2.53 -6.96 1.13
C MET A 222 -3.66 -5.95 1.38
N LYS A 223 -3.47 -5.00 2.32
CA LYS A 223 -4.46 -3.94 2.58
C LYS A 223 -4.79 -3.09 1.36
N CYS A 224 -3.84 -2.92 0.46
CA CYS A 224 -4.06 -2.21 -0.80
C CYS A 224 -4.86 -3.06 -1.79
N LEU A 225 -4.53 -4.34 -1.95
CA LEU A 225 -5.23 -5.25 -2.87
C LEU A 225 -6.71 -5.41 -2.55
N VAL A 226 -7.08 -5.25 -1.29
CA VAL A 226 -8.48 -5.33 -0.82
C VAL A 226 -9.09 -3.96 -0.48
N ALA A 227 -8.48 -2.85 -0.94
CA ALA A 227 -8.86 -1.51 -0.50
C ALA A 227 -10.21 -1.02 -1.05
N HIS A 228 -10.68 -1.59 -2.17
CA HIS A 228 -11.88 -1.15 -2.90
C HIS A 228 -12.69 -2.37 -3.42
N PRO A 229 -14.02 -2.40 -3.33
CA PRO A 229 -14.84 -3.55 -3.75
C PRO A 229 -14.64 -3.93 -5.22
N ASP A 230 -14.50 -2.96 -6.11
CA ASP A 230 -14.29 -3.22 -7.55
C ASP A 230 -12.92 -3.88 -7.86
N PHE A 231 -12.06 -4.09 -6.86
CA PHE A 231 -10.85 -4.89 -7.02
C PHE A 231 -11.11 -6.40 -6.96
N ALA A 232 -12.32 -6.85 -6.57
CA ALA A 232 -12.62 -8.25 -6.37
C ALA A 232 -12.27 -9.15 -7.57
N PRO A 233 -12.66 -8.83 -8.83
CA PRO A 233 -12.34 -9.69 -9.97
C PRO A 233 -10.84 -9.85 -10.17
N PHE A 234 -10.09 -8.75 -10.07
CA PHE A 234 -8.63 -8.75 -10.28
C PHE A 234 -7.89 -9.42 -9.12
N CYS A 235 -8.37 -9.25 -7.89
CA CYS A 235 -7.79 -9.85 -6.71
C CYS A 235 -7.99 -11.37 -6.68
N TYR A 236 -9.19 -11.87 -7.02
CA TYR A 236 -9.40 -13.32 -7.13
C TYR A 236 -8.60 -13.93 -8.27
N MET A 237 -8.51 -13.30 -9.44
CA MET A 237 -7.60 -13.75 -10.51
C MET A 237 -6.14 -13.83 -10.06
N LEU A 238 -5.65 -12.81 -9.33
CA LEU A 238 -4.29 -12.82 -8.77
C LEU A 238 -4.10 -13.99 -7.78
N ILE A 239 -5.07 -14.25 -6.91
CA ILE A 239 -5.02 -15.37 -5.96
C ILE A 239 -4.98 -16.71 -6.70
N GLU A 240 -5.80 -16.89 -7.74
CA GLU A 240 -5.78 -18.09 -8.59
C GLU A 240 -4.41 -18.31 -9.23
N GLU A 241 -3.86 -17.26 -9.83
CA GLU A 241 -2.53 -17.28 -10.43
C GLU A 241 -1.49 -17.73 -9.40
N LYS A 242 -1.47 -17.14 -8.19
CA LYS A 242 -0.46 -17.49 -7.17
C LYS A 242 -0.65 -18.87 -6.55
N PHE A 243 -1.87 -19.41 -6.52
CA PHE A 243 -2.06 -20.79 -6.09
C PHE A 243 -1.63 -21.81 -7.14
N THR A 244 -1.91 -21.53 -8.40
CA THR A 244 -1.65 -22.43 -9.53
C THR A 244 -0.23 -22.32 -10.08
N ASP A 245 0.49 -21.25 -9.73
CA ASP A 245 1.91 -21.09 -10.03
C ASP A 245 2.76 -22.12 -9.27
N ASP A 246 3.50 -22.94 -10.02
CA ASP A 246 4.41 -23.96 -9.50
C ASP A 246 5.74 -23.36 -8.99
N ASP A 247 6.09 -22.14 -9.41
CA ASP A 247 7.30 -21.45 -8.95
C ASP A 247 7.09 -20.79 -7.58
N CYS A 248 5.84 -20.60 -7.14
CA CYS A 248 5.53 -20.07 -5.82
C CYS A 248 5.96 -21.00 -4.68
N THR A 249 6.75 -20.49 -3.74
CA THR A 249 7.20 -21.25 -2.56
C THR A 249 6.03 -21.57 -1.61
N PRO A 250 6.18 -22.55 -0.69
CA PRO A 250 5.16 -22.83 0.33
C PRO A 250 4.77 -21.59 1.14
N GLU A 251 5.74 -20.77 1.54
CA GLU A 251 5.51 -19.53 2.28
C GLU A 251 4.75 -18.49 1.45
N GLN A 252 5.00 -18.42 0.13
CA GLN A 252 4.24 -17.57 -0.77
C GLN A 252 2.79 -18.05 -0.93
N LYS A 253 2.54 -19.36 -0.96
CA LYS A 253 1.18 -19.90 -0.97
C LYS A 253 0.47 -19.70 0.38
N GLU A 254 1.21 -19.65 1.48
CA GLU A 254 0.68 -19.20 2.78
C GLU A 254 0.30 -17.72 2.75
N ASP A 255 1.14 -16.84 2.19
CA ASP A 255 0.81 -15.41 1.96
C ASP A 255 -0.45 -15.28 1.06
N THR A 256 -0.62 -16.15 0.06
CA THR A 256 -1.83 -16.21 -0.78
C THR A 256 -3.08 -16.64 0.00
N CYS A 257 -2.96 -17.54 0.97
CA CYS A 257 -4.08 -17.87 1.87
C CYS A 257 -4.47 -16.67 2.74
N GLU A 258 -3.50 -15.87 3.20
CA GLU A 258 -3.78 -14.63 3.95
C GLU A 258 -4.56 -13.63 3.11
N LEU A 259 -4.12 -13.40 1.87
CA LEU A 259 -4.83 -12.52 0.95
C LEU A 259 -6.25 -13.02 0.67
N LEU A 260 -6.43 -14.33 0.49
CA LEU A 260 -7.77 -14.93 0.32
C LEU A 260 -8.67 -14.69 1.53
N ALA A 261 -8.13 -14.82 2.76
CA ALA A 261 -8.89 -14.58 3.98
C ALA A 261 -9.40 -13.13 4.05
N GLU A 262 -8.53 -12.16 3.74
CA GLU A 262 -8.87 -10.75 3.71
C GLU A 262 -9.87 -10.43 2.58
N ALA A 263 -9.61 -10.93 1.37
CA ALA A 263 -10.47 -10.72 0.20
C ALA A 263 -11.89 -11.25 0.41
N ALA A 264 -12.03 -12.50 0.87
CA ALA A 264 -13.34 -13.10 1.15
C ALA A 264 -14.09 -12.41 2.30
N SER A 265 -13.39 -11.69 3.18
CA SER A 265 -14.01 -10.96 4.29
C SER A 265 -14.54 -9.58 3.90
N VAL A 266 -14.06 -9.00 2.80
CA VAL A 266 -14.35 -7.60 2.42
C VAL A 266 -15.07 -7.45 1.09
N PHE A 267 -14.86 -8.34 0.14
CA PHE A 267 -15.50 -8.28 -1.17
C PHE A 267 -16.93 -8.82 -1.16
N PRO A 268 -17.75 -8.43 -2.15
CA PRO A 268 -19.08 -9.02 -2.31
C PRO A 268 -18.99 -10.55 -2.42
N PRO A 269 -19.76 -11.31 -1.63
CA PRO A 269 -19.66 -12.77 -1.59
C PRO A 269 -19.91 -13.49 -2.91
N GLU A 270 -20.62 -12.86 -3.85
CA GLU A 270 -20.94 -13.42 -5.15
C GLU A 270 -19.70 -13.56 -6.04
N GLU A 271 -18.71 -12.66 -5.86
CA GLU A 271 -17.51 -12.58 -6.69
C GLU A 271 -16.61 -13.83 -6.57
N ILE A 272 -16.63 -14.52 -5.42
CA ILE A 272 -15.79 -15.72 -5.21
C ILE A 272 -16.39 -17.01 -5.81
N VAL A 273 -17.67 -17.01 -6.19
CA VAL A 273 -18.41 -18.23 -6.57
C VAL A 273 -17.82 -18.91 -7.81
N ASP A 274 -17.36 -18.11 -8.77
CA ASP A 274 -16.77 -18.60 -10.02
C ASP A 274 -15.32 -19.06 -9.85
N HIS A 275 -14.62 -18.54 -8.83
CA HIS A 275 -13.24 -18.87 -8.50
C HIS A 275 -13.12 -20.04 -7.50
N LEU A 276 -14.24 -20.50 -6.94
CA LEU A 276 -14.29 -21.37 -5.77
C LEU A 276 -13.45 -22.65 -5.91
N GLU A 277 -13.52 -23.32 -7.06
CA GLU A 277 -12.80 -24.57 -7.28
C GLU A 277 -11.28 -24.36 -7.19
N SER A 278 -10.77 -23.30 -7.82
CA SER A 278 -9.36 -22.93 -7.79
C SER A 278 -8.93 -22.52 -6.38
N MET A 279 -9.74 -21.71 -5.70
CA MET A 279 -9.50 -21.29 -4.31
C MET A 279 -9.36 -22.50 -3.37
N LEU A 280 -10.31 -23.44 -3.42
CA LEU A 280 -10.26 -24.65 -2.58
C LEU A 280 -9.08 -25.55 -2.95
N GLY A 281 -8.74 -25.65 -4.23
CA GLY A 281 -7.55 -26.35 -4.71
C GLY A 281 -6.27 -25.79 -4.08
N GLY A 282 -6.09 -24.48 -4.11
CA GLY A 282 -4.96 -23.77 -3.49
C GLY A 282 -4.88 -23.96 -1.98
N VAL A 283 -5.98 -23.71 -1.27
CA VAL A 283 -6.08 -23.90 0.19
C VAL A 283 -5.78 -25.35 0.58
N ARG A 284 -6.25 -26.34 -0.21
CA ARG A 284 -5.95 -27.75 0.00
C ARG A 284 -4.45 -28.05 -0.14
N ILE A 285 -3.78 -27.52 -1.15
CA ILE A 285 -2.33 -27.72 -1.37
C ILE A 285 -1.54 -27.26 -0.14
N VAL A 286 -1.87 -26.09 0.41
CA VAL A 286 -1.20 -25.56 1.61
C VAL A 286 -1.57 -26.36 2.86
N GLY A 287 -2.87 -26.62 3.06
CA GLY A 287 -3.39 -27.29 4.25
C GLY A 287 -2.95 -28.74 4.40
N LEU A 288 -2.84 -29.47 3.29
CA LEU A 288 -2.44 -30.87 3.26
C LEU A 288 -0.95 -31.08 3.00
N ASN A 289 -0.13 -30.02 3.05
CA ASN A 289 1.32 -30.17 2.98
C ASN A 289 1.82 -31.01 4.17
N PRO A 290 2.43 -32.19 3.96
CA PRO A 290 2.84 -33.07 5.06
C PRO A 290 3.99 -32.50 5.90
N LYS A 291 4.67 -31.46 5.42
CA LYS A 291 5.77 -30.82 6.14
C LYS A 291 5.22 -29.85 7.19
N GLY A 292 5.81 -29.86 8.39
CA GLY A 292 5.49 -28.92 9.47
C GLY A 292 4.11 -29.16 10.10
N SER A 293 3.57 -28.12 10.75
CA SER A 293 2.19 -28.06 11.24
C SER A 293 1.26 -27.46 10.18
N LEU A 294 -0.05 -27.58 10.37
CA LEU A 294 -1.02 -26.85 9.55
C LEU A 294 -0.84 -25.34 9.77
N PRO A 295 -0.56 -24.53 8.73
CA PRO A 295 -0.41 -23.09 8.90
C PRO A 295 -1.72 -22.40 9.29
N ASP A 296 -1.66 -21.40 10.17
CA ASP A 296 -2.84 -20.68 10.70
C ASP A 296 -3.59 -19.86 9.64
N CYS A 297 -2.97 -19.55 8.49
CA CYS A 297 -3.61 -18.86 7.38
C CYS A 297 -4.66 -19.74 6.67
N VAL A 298 -4.46 -21.07 6.64
CA VAL A 298 -5.36 -22.02 5.97
C VAL A 298 -6.75 -22.05 6.61
N PRO A 299 -6.92 -22.28 7.93
CA PRO A 299 -8.24 -22.22 8.55
C PRO A 299 -8.85 -20.81 8.52
N ARG A 300 -8.04 -19.75 8.55
CA ARG A 300 -8.55 -18.37 8.39
C ARG A 300 -9.15 -18.14 7.00
N ALA A 301 -8.43 -18.52 5.95
CA ALA A 301 -8.90 -18.45 4.58
C ALA A 301 -10.19 -19.26 4.39
N LEU A 302 -10.19 -20.52 4.83
CA LEU A 302 -11.34 -21.40 4.70
C LEU A 302 -12.56 -20.87 5.47
N SER A 303 -12.36 -20.34 6.68
CA SER A 303 -13.44 -19.73 7.46
C SER A 303 -14.01 -18.50 6.76
N ALA A 304 -13.16 -17.60 6.26
CA ALA A 304 -13.60 -16.42 5.53
C ALA A 304 -14.41 -16.76 4.27
N VAL A 305 -13.88 -17.68 3.43
CA VAL A 305 -14.58 -18.17 2.23
C VAL A 305 -15.92 -18.81 2.57
N THR A 306 -15.96 -19.64 3.61
CA THR A 306 -17.19 -20.31 4.01
C THR A 306 -18.24 -19.30 4.53
N ASN A 307 -17.81 -18.30 5.32
CA ASN A 307 -18.70 -17.26 5.82
C ASN A 307 -19.24 -16.38 4.68
N ALA A 308 -18.40 -16.04 3.70
CA ALA A 308 -18.80 -15.30 2.51
C ALA A 308 -19.88 -16.08 1.75
N LEU A 309 -19.61 -17.34 1.38
CA LEU A 309 -20.57 -18.15 0.62
C LEU A 309 -21.85 -18.47 1.39
N ASN A 310 -21.77 -18.60 2.73
CA ASN A 310 -22.95 -18.70 3.57
C ASN A 310 -23.83 -17.44 3.55
N SER A 311 -23.25 -16.29 3.25
CA SER A 311 -23.97 -15.03 3.05
C SER A 311 -24.48 -14.88 1.61
N ALA A 312 -23.79 -15.45 0.62
CA ALA A 312 -24.18 -15.40 -0.80
C ALA A 312 -25.48 -16.18 -1.10
N GLY A 313 -25.72 -17.29 -0.39
CA GLY A 313 -26.98 -18.04 -0.50
C GLY A 313 -26.82 -19.56 -0.36
N SER A 314 -27.95 -20.26 -0.28
CA SER A 314 -27.95 -21.72 -0.02
C SER A 314 -27.27 -22.53 -1.12
N GLU A 315 -27.39 -22.13 -2.39
CA GLU A 315 -26.77 -22.84 -3.52
C GLU A 315 -25.24 -22.77 -3.46
N ALA A 316 -24.70 -21.59 -3.16
CA ALA A 316 -23.27 -21.37 -2.96
C ALA A 316 -22.70 -22.23 -1.81
N VAL A 317 -23.44 -22.33 -0.69
CA VAL A 317 -23.06 -23.20 0.45
C VAL A 317 -23.04 -24.67 0.07
N VAL A 318 -24.05 -25.13 -0.67
CA VAL A 318 -24.14 -26.53 -1.10
C VAL A 318 -22.99 -26.86 -2.05
N LYS A 319 -22.68 -25.97 -3.01
CA LYS A 319 -21.54 -26.12 -3.93
C LYS A 319 -20.22 -26.23 -3.16
N LEU A 320 -19.98 -25.31 -2.21
CA LEU A 320 -18.81 -25.34 -1.32
C LEU A 320 -18.69 -26.64 -0.55
N GLY A 321 -19.76 -27.06 0.12
CA GLY A 321 -19.76 -28.30 0.91
C GLY A 321 -19.44 -29.52 0.05
N SER A 322 -20.05 -29.63 -1.12
CA SER A 322 -19.82 -30.75 -2.05
C SER A 322 -18.38 -30.79 -2.52
N GLN A 323 -17.81 -29.65 -2.95
CA GLN A 323 -16.43 -29.59 -3.40
C GLN A 323 -15.44 -29.89 -2.26
N LEU A 324 -15.68 -29.41 -1.04
CA LEU A 324 -14.82 -29.72 0.10
C LEU A 324 -14.83 -31.21 0.46
N ILE A 325 -16.01 -31.83 0.47
CA ILE A 325 -16.18 -33.25 0.75
C ILE A 325 -15.43 -34.07 -0.30
N GLU A 326 -15.70 -33.85 -1.59
CA GLU A 326 -15.04 -34.54 -2.70
C GLU A 326 -13.51 -34.36 -2.67
N ASN A 327 -13.05 -33.12 -2.43
CA ASN A 327 -11.63 -32.79 -2.45
C ASN A 327 -10.83 -33.37 -1.28
N LEU A 328 -11.48 -33.67 -0.16
CA LEU A 328 -10.83 -34.09 1.08
C LEU A 328 -11.10 -35.57 1.42
N GLU A 329 -12.12 -36.20 0.83
CA GLU A 329 -12.45 -37.61 1.04
C GLU A 329 -11.25 -38.55 0.92
N PRO A 330 -10.44 -38.50 -0.15
CA PRO A 330 -9.32 -39.44 -0.31
C PRO A 330 -8.33 -39.34 0.85
N PHE A 331 -8.09 -38.13 1.36
CA PHE A 331 -7.15 -37.87 2.45
C PHE A 331 -7.70 -38.24 3.83
N VAL A 332 -9.01 -38.33 3.98
CA VAL A 332 -9.65 -38.88 5.18
C VAL A 332 -9.55 -40.40 5.15
N LEU A 333 -9.98 -41.03 4.05
CA LEU A 333 -10.13 -42.49 3.97
C LEU A 333 -8.81 -43.24 3.78
N GLN A 334 -7.82 -42.65 3.10
CA GLN A 334 -6.48 -43.23 2.95
C GLN A 334 -5.60 -42.85 4.14
N ALA A 335 -5.96 -43.37 5.32
CA ALA A 335 -5.32 -43.01 6.58
C ALA A 335 -3.80 -43.27 6.61
N GLU A 336 -3.33 -44.22 5.82
CA GLU A 336 -1.91 -44.49 5.59
C GLU A 336 -1.10 -43.31 5.04
N MET A 337 -1.76 -42.32 4.41
CA MET A 337 -1.11 -41.10 3.94
C MET A 337 -0.72 -40.14 5.08
N GLY A 338 -1.21 -40.36 6.31
CA GLY A 338 -0.91 -39.51 7.47
C GLY A 338 -1.54 -38.11 7.42
N LEU A 339 -2.51 -37.87 6.54
CA LEU A 339 -3.15 -36.57 6.31
C LEU A 339 -4.58 -36.47 6.87
N THR A 340 -5.12 -37.57 7.42
CA THR A 340 -6.50 -37.65 7.94
C THR A 340 -6.82 -36.56 8.95
N GLU A 341 -5.91 -36.30 9.92
CA GLU A 341 -6.12 -35.26 10.92
C GLU A 341 -6.29 -33.87 10.28
N ARG A 342 -5.42 -33.54 9.31
CA ARG A 342 -5.48 -32.25 8.60
C ARG A 342 -6.74 -32.14 7.77
N ALA A 343 -7.09 -33.17 7.00
CA ALA A 343 -8.31 -33.18 6.19
C ALA A 343 -9.58 -33.00 7.06
N LEU A 344 -9.67 -33.71 8.19
CA LEU A 344 -10.75 -33.55 9.15
C LEU A 344 -10.74 -32.18 9.83
N ALA A 345 -9.58 -31.59 10.10
CA ALA A 345 -9.48 -30.24 10.64
C ALA A 345 -10.02 -29.18 9.67
N LEU A 346 -9.74 -29.31 8.37
CA LEU A 346 -10.29 -28.43 7.34
C LEU A 346 -11.82 -28.57 7.22
N LEU A 347 -12.34 -29.79 7.15
CA LEU A 347 -13.79 -30.05 7.14
C LEU A 347 -14.48 -29.51 8.39
N ARG A 348 -13.86 -29.69 9.56
CA ARG A 348 -14.35 -29.13 10.82
C ARG A 348 -14.36 -27.61 10.81
N CYS A 349 -13.34 -26.97 10.25
CA CYS A 349 -13.26 -25.51 10.12
C CYS A 349 -14.42 -24.97 9.27
N ALA A 350 -14.65 -25.54 8.07
CA ALA A 350 -15.78 -25.16 7.23
C ALA A 350 -17.14 -25.39 7.93
N ALA A 351 -17.29 -26.50 8.67
CA ALA A 351 -18.52 -26.80 9.41
C ALA A 351 -18.85 -25.78 10.53
N GLN A 352 -17.92 -24.91 10.94
CA GLN A 352 -18.19 -23.90 11.97
C GLN A 352 -19.00 -22.70 11.46
N ALA A 353 -18.99 -22.44 10.14
CA ALA A 353 -19.61 -21.24 9.57
C ALA A 353 -21.14 -21.22 9.66
N GLY A 354 -21.81 -22.38 9.59
CA GLY A 354 -23.27 -22.40 9.58
C GLY A 354 -23.88 -23.80 9.65
N PRO A 355 -25.18 -23.89 10.01
CA PRO A 355 -25.88 -25.18 10.15
C PRO A 355 -26.01 -25.95 8.83
N ALA A 356 -26.18 -25.26 7.70
CA ALA A 356 -26.35 -25.88 6.40
C ALA A 356 -25.11 -26.68 5.98
N ILE A 357 -23.95 -26.01 5.90
CA ILE A 357 -22.68 -26.68 5.58
C ILE A 357 -22.29 -27.73 6.62
N ARG A 358 -22.55 -27.46 7.90
CA ARG A 358 -22.27 -28.42 8.98
C ARG A 358 -23.02 -29.73 8.79
N SER A 359 -24.32 -29.65 8.48
CA SER A 359 -25.12 -30.85 8.22
C SER A 359 -24.54 -31.63 7.05
N GLN A 360 -24.31 -30.96 5.92
CA GLN A 360 -23.78 -31.57 4.71
C GLN A 360 -22.44 -32.28 4.97
N ILE A 361 -21.51 -31.63 5.69
CA ILE A 361 -20.21 -32.22 6.03
C ILE A 361 -20.38 -33.41 6.98
N TYR A 362 -21.16 -33.28 8.06
CA TYR A 362 -21.28 -34.35 9.06
C TYR A 362 -22.03 -35.58 8.54
N ASP A 363 -22.96 -35.41 7.59
CA ASP A 363 -23.65 -36.51 6.93
C ASP A 363 -22.70 -37.42 6.14
N HIS A 364 -21.57 -36.89 5.65
CA HIS A 364 -20.54 -37.66 4.92
C HIS A 364 -19.38 -38.11 5.81
N VAL A 365 -18.89 -37.21 6.68
CA VAL A 365 -17.72 -37.48 7.53
C VAL A 365 -18.00 -38.53 8.60
N THR A 366 -19.22 -38.58 9.14
CA THR A 366 -19.57 -39.56 10.18
C THR A 366 -19.47 -41.01 9.67
N PRO A 367 -20.05 -41.38 8.51
CA PRO A 367 -19.80 -42.67 7.87
C PRO A 367 -18.31 -42.98 7.66
N TRP A 368 -17.51 -42.03 7.17
CA TRP A 368 -16.08 -42.24 6.94
C TRP A 368 -15.34 -42.61 8.22
N ILE A 369 -15.57 -41.87 9.31
CA ILE A 369 -14.96 -42.16 10.62
C ILE A 369 -15.38 -43.55 11.11
N LEU A 370 -16.66 -43.94 10.96
CA LEU A 370 -17.13 -45.27 11.34
C LEU A 370 -16.43 -46.38 10.54
N MET A 371 -16.26 -46.21 9.23
CA MET A 371 -15.52 -47.15 8.39
C MET A 371 -14.08 -47.30 8.88
N LEU A 372 -13.40 -46.18 9.13
CA LEU A 372 -12.03 -46.12 9.66
C LEU A 372 -11.86 -46.73 11.06
N VAL A 373 -12.91 -46.76 11.87
CA VAL A 373 -12.88 -47.44 13.17
C VAL A 373 -13.15 -48.94 13.02
N GLN A 374 -13.98 -49.34 12.06
CA GLN A 374 -14.41 -50.73 11.85
C GLN A 374 -13.45 -51.59 11.02
N GLY A 375 -12.50 -50.99 10.29
CA GLY A 375 -11.61 -51.75 9.41
C GLY A 375 -12.21 -52.03 8.03
N THR A 376 -13.31 -51.37 7.66
CA THR A 376 -14.09 -51.72 6.45
C THR A 376 -13.79 -50.82 5.25
N TRP A 377 -12.69 -50.06 5.28
CA TRP A 377 -12.23 -49.29 4.13
C TRP A 377 -11.44 -50.20 3.18
N MET A 378 -12.13 -50.80 2.21
CA MET A 378 -11.51 -51.51 1.08
C MET A 378 -12.21 -51.12 -0.21
#